data_AF-A0A9P5U914-F1
#
_entry.id   AF-A0A9P5U914-F1
#
_cell.length_a   1.000
_cell.length_b   1.000
_cell.length_c   1.000
_cell.angle_alpha   90.00
_cell.angle_beta   90.00
_cell.angle_gamma   90.00
#
_symmetry.space_group_name_H-M   'P 1'
#
loop_
_entity.id
_entity.type
_entity.pdbx_description
1 polymer ?
#
loop_
_entity_poly.entity_id
_entity_poly.type
_entity_poly.pdbx_seq_one_letter_code
_entity_poly.pdbx_strand_id
1 'polypeptide(L)'
;MVRASPLVMGVLMFGRQRDQPGVLLEPSAEAQIDDVSDQSQMTSFRNKIWPVIEEGNKLLPAFSKIYKEMILITSPNKPLPRAGKGTILRKAALKEYEKEIDQIYETVESNAGTVEPPTNWELSMVQDWLTTQVEELCHNSVNESDDIFEHGFDRELVCDNSTAASGQFATGRR
;
A
#
# COMPACT_ATOMS: atom_id res chain seq x y z
N MET A 1 5.19 -17.10 -7.47
CA MET A 1 3.99 -17.04 -8.33
C MET A 1 4.13 -15.94 -9.38
N VAL A 2 4.27 -14.66 -9.00
CA VAL A 2 4.43 -13.54 -9.96
C VAL A 2 5.58 -13.73 -10.96
N ARG A 3 6.79 -14.14 -10.52
CA ARG A 3 7.95 -14.39 -11.41
C ARG A 3 7.69 -15.45 -12.50
N ALA A 4 6.76 -16.38 -12.28
CA ALA A 4 6.46 -17.44 -13.23
C ALA A 4 5.43 -17.01 -14.30
N SER A 5 4.84 -15.81 -14.15
CA SER A 5 3.89 -15.29 -15.12
C SER A 5 4.61 -14.90 -16.43
N PRO A 6 4.08 -15.26 -17.60
CA PRO A 6 4.66 -14.88 -18.90
C PRO A 6 4.59 -13.38 -19.16
N LEU A 7 3.80 -12.64 -18.38
CA LEU A 7 3.65 -11.18 -18.50
C LEU A 7 4.85 -10.40 -17.97
N VAL A 8 5.71 -11.03 -17.15
CA VAL A 8 6.84 -10.37 -16.51
C VAL A 8 8.15 -11.10 -16.82
N MET A 9 9.15 -10.34 -17.20
CA MET A 9 10.52 -10.84 -17.37
C MET A 9 11.28 -10.82 -16.04
N GLY A 10 11.00 -9.81 -15.21
CA GLY A 10 11.67 -9.57 -13.94
C GLY A 10 10.69 -9.09 -12.88
N VAL A 11 10.91 -9.49 -11.63
CA VAL A 11 10.19 -8.98 -10.48
C VAL A 11 11.15 -8.73 -9.34
N LEU A 12 10.97 -7.60 -8.67
CA LEU A 12 11.75 -7.21 -7.50
C LEU A 12 10.82 -6.64 -6.42
N MET A 13 10.93 -7.15 -5.20
CA MET A 13 10.19 -6.62 -4.05
C MET A 13 10.98 -5.47 -3.40
N PHE A 14 10.29 -4.37 -3.08
CA PHE A 14 10.77 -3.22 -2.32
C PHE A 14 9.89 -2.99 -1.07
N GLY A 15 10.25 -2.00 -0.26
CA GLY A 15 9.54 -1.68 1.00
C GLY A 15 10.21 -2.22 2.26
N ARG A 16 11.53 -2.34 2.27
CA ARG A 16 12.26 -2.61 3.51
C ARG A 16 12.20 -1.36 4.39
N GLN A 17 11.78 -1.51 5.66
CA GLN A 17 11.60 -0.38 6.60
C GLN A 17 10.51 0.62 6.14
N ARG A 18 9.49 0.13 5.45
CA ARG A 18 8.30 0.87 5.07
C ARG A 18 7.08 0.08 5.54
N ASP A 19 5.96 0.76 5.71
CA ASP A 19 4.74 0.18 6.31
C ASP A 19 4.08 -0.87 5.42
N GLN A 20 4.27 -0.77 4.10
CA GLN A 20 3.69 -1.71 3.13
C GLN A 20 4.74 -2.18 2.11
N PRO A 21 4.76 -3.48 1.77
CA PRO A 21 5.63 -4.00 0.73
C PRO A 21 5.10 -3.64 -0.66
N GLY A 22 6.03 -3.39 -1.58
CA GLY A 22 5.71 -3.15 -2.99
C GLY A 22 6.50 -4.02 -3.95
N VAL A 23 6.06 -4.04 -5.20
CA VAL A 23 6.70 -4.81 -6.27
C VAL A 23 7.01 -3.96 -7.47
N LEU A 24 8.23 -4.09 -7.94
CA LEU A 24 8.74 -3.56 -9.19
C LEU A 24 8.70 -4.67 -10.24
N LEU A 25 7.92 -4.46 -11.29
CA LEU A 25 7.68 -5.41 -12.37
C LEU A 25 8.32 -4.93 -13.65
N GLU A 26 9.07 -5.82 -14.28
CA GLU A 26 9.63 -5.61 -15.61
C GLU A 26 8.78 -6.42 -16.61
N PRO A 27 7.98 -5.74 -17.47
CA PRO A 27 7.16 -6.42 -18.46
C PRO A 27 7.97 -7.31 -19.40
N SER A 28 7.38 -8.42 -19.85
CA SER A 28 7.97 -9.22 -20.93
C SER A 28 7.82 -8.52 -22.28
N ALA A 29 8.58 -8.97 -23.28
CA ALA A 29 8.49 -8.42 -24.65
C ALA A 29 7.07 -8.54 -25.26
N GLU A 30 6.28 -9.53 -24.83
CA GLU A 30 4.89 -9.75 -25.29
C GLU A 30 3.89 -8.81 -24.61
N ALA A 31 4.24 -8.31 -23.42
CA ALA A 31 3.43 -7.39 -22.63
C ALA A 31 4.12 -6.02 -22.48
N GLN A 32 5.01 -5.68 -23.42
CA GLN A 32 5.80 -4.46 -23.38
C GLN A 32 4.87 -3.25 -23.38
N ILE A 33 5.18 -2.31 -22.50
CA ILE A 33 4.54 -0.99 -22.46
C ILE A 33 5.47 -0.06 -23.22
N ASP A 34 5.02 0.49 -24.34
CA ASP A 34 5.86 1.33 -25.19
C ASP A 34 6.13 2.70 -24.55
N ASP A 35 5.16 3.19 -23.77
CA ASP A 35 5.28 4.44 -23.04
C ASP A 35 4.75 4.30 -21.60
N VAL A 36 5.63 4.45 -20.61
CA VAL A 36 5.25 4.45 -19.19
C VAL A 36 4.49 5.73 -18.81
N SER A 37 4.53 6.76 -19.65
CA SER A 37 3.69 7.97 -19.48
C SER A 37 2.22 7.69 -19.78
N ASP A 38 1.93 6.65 -20.57
CA ASP A 38 0.57 6.28 -20.96
C ASP A 38 -0.14 5.50 -19.84
N GLN A 39 -0.94 6.24 -19.08
CA GLN A 39 -1.75 5.71 -17.98
C GLN A 39 -2.70 4.58 -18.43
N SER A 40 -3.15 4.58 -19.68
CA SER A 40 -4.04 3.52 -20.21
C SER A 40 -3.30 2.19 -20.30
N GLN A 41 -2.08 2.19 -20.84
CA GLN A 41 -1.24 1.00 -20.94
C GLN A 41 -0.80 0.49 -19.56
N MET A 42 -0.40 1.40 -18.66
CA MET A 42 -0.07 1.05 -17.28
C MET A 42 -1.27 0.39 -16.58
N THR A 43 -2.46 0.96 -16.71
CA THR A 43 -3.69 0.42 -16.10
C THR A 43 -4.04 -0.94 -16.67
N SER A 44 -3.93 -1.11 -18.00
CA SER A 44 -4.16 -2.39 -18.67
C SER A 44 -3.18 -3.47 -18.17
N PHE A 45 -1.89 -3.15 -18.05
CA PHE A 45 -0.90 -4.08 -17.52
C PHE A 45 -1.16 -4.43 -16.05
N ARG A 46 -1.45 -3.44 -15.20
CA ARG A 46 -1.82 -3.64 -13.80
C ARG A 46 -3.02 -4.57 -13.66
N ASN A 47 -4.07 -4.36 -14.47
CA ASN A 47 -5.25 -5.21 -14.46
C ASN A 47 -4.96 -6.65 -14.92
N LYS A 48 -4.05 -6.85 -15.88
CA LYS A 48 -3.64 -8.18 -16.34
C LYS A 48 -2.82 -8.94 -15.29
N ILE A 49 -1.93 -8.26 -14.58
CA ILE A 49 -1.06 -8.92 -13.58
C ILE A 49 -1.73 -9.05 -12.21
N TRP A 50 -2.72 -8.23 -11.90
CA TRP A 50 -3.40 -8.21 -10.60
C TRP A 50 -3.91 -9.59 -10.15
N PRO A 51 -4.61 -10.40 -10.97
CA PRO A 51 -5.07 -11.73 -10.55
C PRO A 51 -3.94 -12.64 -10.06
N VAL A 52 -2.74 -12.54 -10.66
CA VAL A 52 -1.55 -13.31 -10.27
C VAL A 52 -0.99 -12.83 -8.93
N ILE A 53 -1.02 -11.52 -8.68
CA ILE A 53 -0.60 -10.94 -7.41
C ILE A 53 -1.61 -11.28 -6.31
N GLU A 54 -2.90 -11.17 -6.60
CA GLU A 54 -4.00 -11.51 -5.70
C GLU A 54 -3.95 -12.98 -5.26
N GLU A 55 -3.69 -13.90 -6.20
CA GLU A 55 -3.46 -15.30 -5.88
C GLU A 55 -2.26 -15.49 -4.94
N GLY A 56 -1.17 -14.76 -5.17
CA GLY A 56 -0.01 -14.74 -4.26
C GLY A 56 -0.34 -14.18 -2.88
N ASN A 57 -1.13 -13.10 -2.82
CA ASN A 57 -1.55 -12.46 -1.57
C ASN A 57 -2.42 -13.36 -0.68
N LYS A 58 -3.13 -14.35 -1.24
CA LYS A 58 -3.92 -15.32 -0.45
C LYS A 58 -3.05 -16.17 0.49
N LEU A 59 -1.77 -16.31 0.18
CA LEU A 59 -0.80 -17.05 0.99
C LEU A 59 -0.07 -16.17 1.99
N LEU A 60 -0.32 -14.85 1.99
CA LEU A 60 0.40 -13.87 2.79
C LEU A 60 -0.48 -13.32 3.94
N PRO A 61 0.11 -13.05 5.12
CA PRO A 61 -0.53 -12.28 6.18
C PRO A 61 -0.97 -10.89 5.70
N ALA A 62 -1.95 -10.28 6.36
CA ALA A 62 -2.54 -9.00 5.96
C ALA A 62 -1.47 -7.90 5.72
N PHE A 63 -0.58 -7.67 6.69
CA PHE A 63 0.52 -6.70 6.62
C PHE A 63 1.57 -6.97 5.52
N SER A 64 1.58 -8.17 4.92
CA SER A 64 2.53 -8.56 3.87
C SER A 64 1.91 -8.58 2.47
N LYS A 65 0.61 -8.25 2.35
CA LYS A 65 -0.07 -8.23 1.05
C LYS A 65 0.38 -7.04 0.22
N ILE A 66 0.45 -7.27 -1.09
CA ILE A 66 0.80 -6.23 -2.06
C ILE A 66 -0.49 -5.61 -2.60
N TYR A 67 -0.64 -4.30 -2.46
CA TYR A 67 -1.77 -3.56 -3.01
C TYR A 67 -1.52 -3.10 -4.45
N LYS A 68 -2.59 -2.79 -5.20
CA LYS A 68 -2.48 -2.34 -6.61
C LYS A 68 -1.64 -1.08 -6.76
N GLU A 69 -1.72 -0.19 -5.79
CA GLU A 69 -1.02 1.11 -5.75
C GLU A 69 0.48 0.93 -5.51
N MET A 70 0.87 -0.18 -4.86
CA MET A 70 2.26 -0.57 -4.58
C MET A 70 2.92 -1.32 -5.75
N ILE A 71 2.32 -1.30 -6.94
CA ILE A 71 2.85 -1.89 -8.15
C ILE A 71 3.52 -0.81 -9.01
N LEU A 72 4.85 -0.88 -9.05
CA LEU A 72 5.70 -0.07 -9.93
C LEU A 72 6.06 -0.90 -11.17
N ILE A 73 6.01 -0.27 -12.35
CA ILE A 73 6.37 -0.90 -13.62
C ILE A 73 7.63 -0.21 -14.16
N THR A 74 8.62 -1.00 -14.59
CA THR A 74 9.86 -0.45 -15.15
C THR A 74 9.62 0.18 -16.52
N SER A 75 10.42 1.19 -16.85
CA SER A 75 10.46 1.74 -18.21
C SER A 75 11.27 0.86 -19.16
N PRO A 76 10.86 0.71 -20.44
CA PRO A 76 11.69 0.06 -21.46
C PRO A 76 13.07 0.69 -21.60
N ASN A 77 13.16 2.01 -21.35
CA ASN A 77 14.41 2.77 -21.41
C ASN A 77 15.28 2.61 -20.15
N LYS A 78 14.74 1.97 -19.10
CA LYS A 78 15.38 1.80 -17.79
C LYS A 78 15.19 0.36 -17.28
N PRO A 79 15.63 -0.69 -18.00
CA PRO A 79 15.41 -2.07 -17.59
C PRO A 79 16.10 -2.39 -16.25
N LEU A 80 15.70 -3.47 -15.59
CA LEU A 80 16.34 -3.86 -14.34
C LEU A 80 17.83 -4.21 -14.57
N PRO A 81 18.76 -3.66 -13.77
CA PRO A 81 20.17 -3.96 -13.90
C PRO A 81 20.41 -5.45 -13.61
N ARG A 82 21.12 -6.12 -14.53
CA ARG A 82 21.42 -7.56 -14.44
C ARG A 82 22.92 -7.81 -14.47
N ALA A 83 23.38 -8.83 -13.73
CA ALA A 83 24.72 -9.37 -13.85
C ALA A 83 24.86 -10.21 -15.13
N GLY A 84 26.09 -10.60 -15.50
CA GLY A 84 26.40 -11.35 -16.73
C GLY A 84 25.70 -12.72 -16.93
N LYS A 85 24.91 -13.19 -15.95
CA LYS A 85 24.02 -14.38 -16.06
C LYS A 85 22.52 -14.02 -16.02
N GLY A 86 22.14 -12.77 -16.26
CA GLY A 86 20.75 -12.31 -16.23
C GLY A 86 20.15 -12.15 -14.82
N THR A 87 20.96 -12.33 -13.77
CA THR A 87 20.51 -12.15 -12.38
C THR A 87 20.30 -10.68 -12.07
N ILE A 88 19.12 -10.31 -11.59
CA ILE A 88 18.80 -8.93 -11.20
C ILE A 88 19.68 -8.50 -10.03
N LEU A 89 20.38 -7.38 -10.19
CA LEU A 89 21.20 -6.75 -9.17
C LEU A 89 20.31 -5.92 -8.24
N ARG A 90 19.70 -6.58 -7.25
CA ARG A 90 18.70 -5.96 -6.35
C ARG A 90 19.12 -4.61 -5.77
N LYS A 91 20.34 -4.49 -5.25
CA LYS A 91 20.83 -3.22 -4.68
C LYS A 91 20.92 -2.10 -5.72
N ALA A 92 21.38 -2.43 -6.94
CA ALA A 92 21.47 -1.46 -8.03
C ALA A 92 20.06 -1.08 -8.51
N ALA A 93 19.16 -2.04 -8.65
CA ALA A 93 17.78 -1.80 -9.08
C ALA A 93 17.02 -0.89 -8.09
N LEU A 94 17.15 -1.16 -6.78
CA LEU A 94 16.51 -0.32 -5.76
C LEU A 94 17.04 1.11 -5.76
N LYS A 95 18.35 1.29 -5.97
CA LYS A 95 18.96 2.63 -6.08
C LYS A 95 18.51 3.35 -7.36
N GLU A 96 18.44 2.61 -8.46
CA GLU A 96 18.05 3.13 -9.76
C GLU A 96 16.60 3.63 -9.74
N TYR A 97 15.72 2.92 -9.02
CA TYR A 97 14.29 3.21 -8.90
C TYR A 97 13.89 3.90 -7.58
N GLU A 98 14.86 4.40 -6.81
CA GLU A 98 14.64 4.97 -5.48
C GLU A 98 13.60 6.09 -5.50
N LYS A 99 13.73 7.01 -6.47
CA LYS A 99 12.82 8.15 -6.61
C LYS A 99 11.39 7.72 -6.90
N GLU A 100 11.19 6.78 -7.81
CA GLU A 100 9.86 6.30 -8.18
C GLU A 100 9.21 5.50 -7.05
N ILE A 101 10.02 4.76 -6.28
CA ILE A 101 9.57 4.05 -5.09
C ILE A 101 9.12 5.05 -4.01
N ASP A 102 9.93 6.06 -3.72
CA ASP A 102 9.60 7.08 -2.72
C ASP A 102 8.34 7.87 -3.12
N GLN A 103 8.19 8.22 -4.40
CA GLN A 103 6.99 8.87 -4.92
C GLN A 103 5.71 8.05 -4.72
N ILE A 104 5.78 6.72 -4.86
CA ILE A 104 4.64 5.85 -4.57
C ILE A 104 4.28 5.94 -3.09
N TYR A 105 5.26 5.87 -2.19
CA TYR A 105 5.00 6.00 -0.75
C TYR A 105 4.41 7.36 -0.40
N GLU A 106 4.96 8.45 -0.92
CA GLU A 106 4.42 9.80 -0.72
C GLU A 106 2.97 9.91 -1.23
N THR A 107 2.67 9.32 -2.40
CA THR A 107 1.32 9.34 -2.96
C THR A 107 0.35 8.56 -2.08
N VAL A 108 0.73 7.37 -1.61
CA VAL A 108 -0.10 6.53 -0.73
C VAL A 108 -0.31 7.21 0.62
N GLU A 109 0.72 7.79 1.22
CA GLU A 109 0.62 8.58 2.46
C GLU A 109 -0.27 9.81 2.28
N SER A 110 -0.22 10.48 1.12
CA SER A 110 -1.09 11.63 0.82
C SER A 110 -2.55 11.25 0.54
N ASN A 111 -2.78 10.03 0.03
CA ASN A 111 -4.10 9.49 -0.24
C ASN A 111 -4.71 8.79 0.99
N ALA A 112 -3.90 8.46 2.00
CA ALA A 112 -4.37 8.10 3.32
C ALA A 112 -4.99 9.37 3.92
N GLY A 113 -6.28 9.56 3.63
CA GLY A 113 -7.00 10.81 3.86
C GLY A 113 -6.72 11.38 5.25
N THR A 114 -6.44 12.67 5.29
CA THR A 114 -6.52 13.44 6.54
C THR A 114 -7.97 13.43 6.97
N VAL A 115 -8.33 12.47 7.81
CA VAL A 115 -9.66 12.44 8.41
C VAL A 115 -9.75 13.64 9.34
N GLU A 116 -10.63 14.58 9.03
CA GLU A 116 -10.89 15.70 9.93
C GLU A 116 -11.44 15.14 11.24
N PRO A 117 -10.79 15.39 12.40
CA PRO A 117 -11.26 14.88 13.67
C PRO A 117 -12.63 15.47 14.01
N PRO A 118 -13.43 14.80 14.85
CA PRO A 118 -14.73 15.32 15.25
C PRO A 118 -14.57 16.65 16.00
N THR A 119 -15.55 17.54 15.83
CA THR A 119 -15.58 18.89 16.41
C THR A 119 -15.40 18.89 17.93
N ASN A 120 -15.78 17.80 18.60
CA ASN A 120 -15.45 17.50 19.98
C ASN A 120 -15.39 15.98 20.21
N TRP A 121 -14.80 15.57 21.33
CA TRP A 121 -14.62 14.17 21.70
C TRP A 121 -15.77 13.61 22.56
N GLU A 122 -16.97 14.19 22.45
CA GLU A 122 -18.16 13.64 23.09
C GLU A 122 -18.55 12.31 22.44
N LEU A 123 -19.01 11.36 23.25
CA LEU A 123 -19.21 9.96 22.83
C LEU A 123 -20.08 9.84 21.56
N SER A 124 -21.17 10.60 21.48
CA SER A 124 -22.07 10.56 20.33
C SER A 124 -21.42 11.11 19.05
N MET A 125 -20.60 12.17 19.15
CA MET A 125 -19.93 12.74 17.98
C MET A 125 -18.78 11.87 17.49
N VAL A 126 -18.08 11.21 18.41
CA VAL A 126 -17.04 10.22 18.06
C VAL A 126 -17.67 9.00 17.41
N GLN A 127 -18.84 8.53 17.88
CA GLN A 127 -19.58 7.43 17.26
C GLN A 127 -20.04 7.76 15.83
N ASP A 128 -20.65 8.93 15.63
CA ASP A 128 -21.09 9.37 14.30
C ASP A 128 -19.91 9.51 13.33
N TRP A 129 -18.81 10.08 13.83
CA TRP A 129 -17.58 10.24 13.07
C TRP A 129 -16.95 8.89 12.70
N LEU A 130 -16.78 7.98 13.66
CA LEU A 130 -16.23 6.64 13.42
C LEU A 130 -17.09 5.85 12.43
N THR A 131 -18.42 5.90 12.57
CA THR A 131 -19.34 5.23 11.65
C THR A 131 -19.16 5.76 10.23
N THR A 132 -19.08 7.08 10.07
CA THR A 132 -18.83 7.72 8.75
C THR A 132 -17.51 7.24 8.14
N GLN A 133 -16.44 7.17 8.94
CA GLN A 133 -15.13 6.73 8.47
C GLN A 133 -15.08 5.24 8.09
N VAL A 134 -15.75 4.40 8.87
CA VAL A 134 -15.86 2.97 8.58
C VAL A 134 -16.68 2.74 7.31
N GLU A 135 -17.78 3.48 7.10
CA GLU A 135 -18.57 3.40 5.87
C GLU A 135 -17.79 3.84 4.62
N GLU A 136 -17.01 4.92 4.74
CA GLU A 136 -16.12 5.40 3.66
C GLU A 136 -15.04 4.38 3.28
N LEU A 137 -14.43 3.73 4.28
CA LEU A 137 -13.35 2.76 4.08
C LEU A 137 -13.85 1.37 3.65
N CYS A 138 -15.02 0.93 4.14
CA CYS A 138 -15.51 -0.43 3.93
C CYS A 138 -16.54 -0.56 2.80
N HIS A 139 -17.08 0.54 2.28
CA HIS A 139 -18.20 0.56 1.31
C HIS A 139 -19.40 -0.31 1.72
N ASN A 140 -19.51 -0.63 3.03
CA ASN A 140 -20.51 -1.49 3.64
C ASN A 140 -20.99 -0.81 4.93
N SER A 141 -22.29 -0.85 5.22
CA SER A 141 -22.84 -0.38 6.48
C SER A 141 -22.44 -1.33 7.62
N VAL A 142 -21.64 -0.84 8.57
CA VAL A 142 -21.24 -1.60 9.76
C VAL A 142 -22.14 -1.19 10.93
N ASN A 143 -22.74 -2.15 11.63
CA ASN A 143 -23.59 -1.87 12.79
C ASN A 143 -22.74 -1.59 14.03
N GLU A 144 -23.26 -0.80 14.98
CA GLU A 144 -22.56 -0.42 16.22
C GLU A 144 -22.09 -1.61 17.10
N SER A 145 -22.65 -2.80 16.86
CA SER A 145 -22.32 -4.05 17.55
C SER A 145 -21.38 -4.98 16.78
N ASP A 146 -21.00 -4.63 15.55
CA ASP A 146 -20.20 -5.50 14.70
C ASP A 146 -18.72 -5.42 15.05
N ASP A 147 -18.06 -6.58 15.12
CA ASP A 147 -16.63 -6.63 15.35
C ASP A 147 -15.88 -6.14 14.10
N ILE A 148 -15.35 -4.92 14.17
CA ILE A 148 -14.56 -4.30 13.10
C ILE A 148 -13.28 -5.08 12.78
N PHE A 149 -12.76 -5.91 13.70
CA PHE A 149 -11.60 -6.77 13.44
C PHE A 149 -11.95 -7.95 12.53
N GLU A 150 -13.21 -8.41 12.53
CA GLU A 150 -13.69 -9.41 11.58
C GLU A 150 -13.86 -8.84 10.16
N HIS A 151 -13.92 -7.51 10.04
CA HIS A 151 -14.04 -6.78 8.78
C HIS A 151 -12.68 -6.37 8.16
N GLY A 152 -11.56 -6.80 8.74
CA GLY A 152 -10.23 -6.62 8.16
C GLY A 152 -9.41 -5.45 8.71
N PHE A 153 -9.85 -4.80 9.79
CA PHE A 153 -9.00 -3.88 10.56
C PHE A 153 -7.97 -4.69 11.37
N ASP A 154 -6.68 -4.43 11.15
CA ASP A 154 -5.59 -5.09 11.88
C ASP A 154 -5.36 -4.40 13.24
N ARG A 155 -5.01 -5.18 14.27
CA ARG A 155 -4.88 -4.72 15.66
C ARG A 155 -3.76 -3.69 15.87
N GLU A 156 -2.89 -3.50 14.88
CA GLU A 156 -1.67 -2.70 14.98
C GLU A 156 -1.93 -1.18 14.99
N LEU A 157 -3.07 -0.70 14.48
CA LEU A 157 -3.41 0.73 14.43
C LEU A 157 -4.03 1.30 15.73
N VAL A 158 -4.35 0.46 16.72
CA VAL A 158 -5.10 0.89 17.91
C VAL A 158 -4.18 1.43 19.03
N CYS A 159 -2.86 1.18 18.98
CA CYS A 159 -1.97 1.48 20.10
C CYS A 159 -1.36 2.89 20.12
N ASP A 160 -1.38 3.65 19.01
CA ASP A 160 -0.64 4.94 18.95
C ASP A 160 -1.36 6.13 19.61
N ASN A 161 -2.67 6.03 19.88
CA ASN A 161 -3.42 7.14 20.50
C ASN A 161 -3.45 7.11 22.05
N SER A 162 -2.80 6.13 22.70
CA SER A 162 -2.80 6.06 24.18
C SER A 162 -1.84 7.04 24.87
N THR A 163 -0.91 7.67 24.12
CA THR A 163 0.12 8.54 24.74
C THR A 163 -0.30 10.02 24.82
N ALA A 164 -1.34 10.46 24.10
CA ALA A 164 -1.73 11.87 24.07
C ALA A 164 -2.61 12.34 25.27
N ALA A 165 -3.17 11.42 26.06
CA ALA A 165 -4.16 11.76 27.09
C ALA A 165 -3.63 11.87 28.54
N SER A 166 -2.31 11.77 28.77
CA SER A 166 -1.74 11.76 30.13
C SER A 166 -1.21 13.12 30.62
N GLY A 167 -1.49 14.22 29.92
CA GLY A 167 -0.80 15.51 30.13
C GLY A 167 -1.56 16.61 30.89
N GLN A 168 -2.80 16.42 31.34
CA GLN A 168 -3.60 17.53 31.91
C GLN A 168 -4.37 17.15 33.19
N PHE A 169 -3.69 16.62 34.21
CA PHE A 169 -4.23 16.64 35.58
C PHE A 169 -3.12 16.81 36.61
N ALA A 170 -2.56 18.02 36.72
CA ALA A 170 -1.87 18.46 37.95
C ALA A 170 -1.63 19.98 37.94
N THR A 171 -2.57 20.78 38.45
CA THR A 171 -2.29 21.95 39.32
C THR A 171 -3.58 22.63 39.74
N GLY A 172 -3.88 22.54 41.04
CA GLY A 172 -5.02 23.21 41.66
C GLY A 172 -5.02 23.02 43.17
N ARG A 173 -3.92 23.38 43.83
CA ARG A 173 -3.86 23.50 45.30
C ARG A 173 -3.24 24.85 45.64
N ARG A 174 -4.08 25.81 46.04
CA ARG A 174 -3.85 26.80 47.11
C ARG A 174 -5.19 27.41 47.49
#